data_AF-A0A1I1XZD9-F1
#
_entry.id   AF-A0A1I1XZD9-F1
#
_cell.length_a   1.000
_cell.length_b   1.000
_cell.length_c   1.000
_cell.angle_alpha   90.00
_cell.angle_beta   90.00
_cell.angle_gamma   90.00
#
_symmetry.space_group_name_H-M   'P 1'
#
loop_
_entity.id
_entity.type
_entity.pdbx_description
1 polymer ?
#
loop_
_entity_poly.entity_id
_entity_poly.type
_entity_poly.pdbx_seq_one_letter_code
_entity_poly.pdbx_strand_id
1 'polypeptide(L)'
;MNAVDFVPTQRETLAGFIGDIERLEALFASWDETQRGAVEAYRLAIESLQAEAFRRLVRGLKADSAALEAMKQAASDEIVYAVLRRHNILKPSLSERVEAALDSVRPMLASHGGDVELVAVRPPVIEVRFTGACDGCPASALTFHGGVKKAVEEACPEITDILQLKGAGGGGNNDSVRFVSPFALGAVDGWHLVCRLDEIPQGDVVTRTVGGENVILSRQGAIVSCFQNACAHLGMEIDAGEVENGIITCPWHGFQYDLATGECLTAPEVQLQAHMVKVTGNRVEVRLAK
;
A
#
# COMPACT_ATOMS: atom_id res chain seq x y z
N MET A 1 28.08 -5.18 -36.02
CA MET A 1 26.69 -4.73 -35.80
C MET A 1 25.92 -5.04 -37.06
N ASN A 2 24.95 -5.95 -37.01
CA ASN A 2 24.11 -6.28 -38.16
C ASN A 2 22.78 -5.53 -38.03
N ALA A 3 22.17 -5.14 -39.15
CA ALA A 3 20.90 -4.40 -39.19
C ALA A 3 19.71 -5.11 -38.49
N VAL A 4 19.85 -6.41 -38.20
CA VAL A 4 18.86 -7.24 -37.52
C VAL A 4 18.78 -6.92 -36.01
N ASP A 5 19.83 -6.33 -35.44
CA ASP A 5 19.89 -5.97 -34.01
C ASP A 5 18.98 -4.78 -33.65
N PHE A 6 18.42 -4.08 -34.64
CA PHE A 6 17.55 -2.91 -34.47
C PHE A 6 16.08 -3.17 -34.83
N VAL A 7 15.71 -4.42 -35.18
CA VAL A 7 14.32 -4.78 -35.50
C VAL A 7 13.55 -4.94 -34.18
N PRO A 8 12.47 -4.17 -33.95
CA PRO A 8 11.69 -4.29 -32.72
C PRO A 8 10.89 -5.60 -32.71
N THR A 9 10.83 -6.24 -31.55
CA THR A 9 9.92 -7.37 -31.29
C THR A 9 8.47 -6.87 -31.15
N GLN A 10 7.48 -7.77 -31.23
CA GLN A 10 6.03 -7.45 -31.30
C GLN A 10 5.61 -6.28 -30.37
N ARG A 11 5.20 -5.15 -30.98
CA ARG A 11 5.12 -3.80 -30.38
C ARG A 11 3.79 -3.46 -29.70
N GLU A 12 3.15 -4.40 -29.03
CA GLU A 12 1.80 -4.18 -28.47
C GLU A 12 1.71 -4.40 -26.96
N THR A 13 2.78 -4.83 -26.30
CA THR A 13 2.80 -5.08 -24.84
C THR A 13 3.87 -4.26 -24.15
N LEU A 14 3.65 -3.89 -22.88
CA LEU A 14 4.64 -3.17 -22.09
C LEU A 14 5.99 -3.93 -22.01
N ALA A 15 5.94 -5.24 -21.79
CA ALA A 15 7.13 -6.09 -21.73
C ALA A 15 7.96 -6.06 -23.03
N GLY A 16 7.29 -6.01 -24.20
CA GLY A 16 7.97 -5.88 -25.49
C GLY A 16 8.71 -4.55 -25.63
N PHE A 17 8.08 -3.44 -25.23
CA PHE A 17 8.72 -2.11 -25.25
C PHE A 17 9.90 -2.02 -24.28
N ILE A 18 9.78 -2.56 -23.07
CA ILE A 18 10.86 -2.58 -22.08
C ILE A 18 12.04 -3.41 -22.58
N GLY A 19 11.79 -4.62 -23.09
CA GLY A 19 12.86 -5.49 -23.59
C GLY A 19 13.66 -4.88 -24.74
N ASP A 20 13.02 -4.09 -25.61
CA ASP A 20 13.72 -3.35 -26.65
C ASP A 20 14.62 -2.24 -26.09
N ILE A 21 14.15 -1.50 -25.07
CA ILE A 21 14.95 -0.49 -24.39
C ILE A 21 16.16 -1.12 -23.71
N GLU A 22 15.96 -2.19 -22.94
CA GLU A 22 17.04 -2.90 -22.24
C GLU A 22 18.09 -3.45 -23.21
N ARG A 23 17.65 -4.00 -24.35
CA ARG A 23 18.55 -4.48 -25.40
C ARG A 23 19.40 -3.35 -25.98
N LEU A 24 18.79 -2.18 -26.23
CA LEU A 24 19.50 -1.01 -26.74
C LEU A 24 20.47 -0.46 -25.69
N GLU A 25 20.06 -0.38 -24.43
CA GLU A 25 20.93 0.05 -23.32
C GLU A 25 22.13 -0.89 -23.13
N ALA A 26 21.93 -2.20 -23.24
CA ALA A 26 23.01 -3.19 -23.23
C ALA A 26 23.98 -3.00 -24.41
N LEU A 27 23.47 -2.63 -25.59
CA LEU A 27 24.31 -2.29 -26.75
C LEU A 27 25.13 -1.02 -26.48
N PHE A 28 24.51 0.02 -25.94
CA PHE A 28 25.18 1.28 -25.63
C PHE A 28 26.29 1.10 -24.59
N ALA A 29 26.16 0.15 -23.66
CA ALA A 29 27.16 -0.13 -22.64
C ALA A 29 28.53 -0.52 -23.23
N SER A 30 28.58 -1.08 -24.45
CA SER A 30 29.83 -1.43 -25.12
C SER A 30 30.45 -0.30 -25.94
N TRP A 31 29.80 0.88 -25.99
CA TRP A 31 30.23 2.01 -26.82
C TRP A 31 31.29 2.86 -26.11
N ASP A 32 32.07 3.60 -26.89
CA ASP A 32 33.03 4.55 -26.33
C ASP A 32 32.34 5.72 -25.60
N GLU A 33 33.10 6.49 -24.82
CA GLU A 33 32.56 7.58 -24.00
C GLU A 33 31.84 8.66 -24.83
N THR A 34 32.33 8.97 -26.03
CA THR A 34 31.73 10.00 -26.88
C THR A 34 30.42 9.52 -27.47
N GLN A 35 30.37 8.27 -27.93
CA GLN A 35 29.18 7.61 -28.43
C GLN A 35 28.11 7.46 -27.35
N ARG A 36 28.48 7.00 -26.15
CA ARG A 36 27.56 6.93 -24.99
C ARG A 36 27.03 8.31 -24.62
N GLY A 37 27.91 9.32 -24.55
CA GLY A 37 27.52 10.69 -24.27
C GLY A 37 26.53 11.26 -25.29
N ALA A 38 26.70 10.96 -26.58
CA ALA A 38 25.80 11.43 -27.63
C ALA A 38 24.39 10.81 -27.54
N VAL A 39 24.29 9.50 -27.30
CA VAL A 39 22.99 8.82 -27.13
C VAL A 39 22.29 9.30 -25.86
N GLU A 40 23.02 9.44 -24.76
CA GLU A 40 22.45 9.91 -23.51
C GLU A 40 21.93 11.34 -23.64
N ALA A 41 22.70 12.23 -24.28
CA ALA A 41 22.25 13.59 -24.56
C ALA A 41 20.98 13.62 -25.43
N TYR A 42 20.91 12.77 -26.46
CA TYR A 42 19.72 12.63 -27.30
C TYR A 42 18.52 12.11 -26.52
N ARG A 43 18.70 11.06 -25.71
CA ARG A 43 17.66 10.48 -24.85
C ARG A 43 17.09 11.54 -23.90
N LEU A 44 17.95 12.25 -23.18
CA LEU A 44 17.54 13.29 -22.24
C LEU A 44 16.81 14.46 -22.93
N ALA A 45 17.21 14.84 -24.14
CA ALA A 45 16.54 15.88 -24.91
C ALA A 45 15.11 15.47 -25.28
N ILE A 46 14.90 14.25 -25.76
CA ILE A 46 13.58 13.70 -26.08
C ILE A 46 12.72 13.58 -24.81
N GLU A 47 13.27 13.06 -23.72
CA GLU A 47 12.55 12.91 -22.47
C GLU A 47 12.13 14.25 -21.87
N SER A 48 12.98 15.26 -21.96
CA SER A 48 12.67 16.61 -21.49
C SER A 48 11.54 17.25 -22.29
N LEU A 49 11.56 17.09 -23.62
CA LEU A 49 10.50 17.56 -24.50
C LEU A 49 9.17 16.86 -24.20
N GLN A 50 9.18 15.53 -24.09
CA GLN A 50 8.00 14.73 -23.76
C GLN A 50 7.43 15.09 -22.38
N ALA A 51 8.29 15.20 -21.36
CA ALA A 51 7.86 15.56 -20.03
C ALA A 51 7.18 16.94 -20.00
N GLU A 52 7.73 17.93 -20.71
CA GLU A 52 7.09 19.25 -20.81
C GLU A 52 5.76 19.21 -21.57
N ALA A 53 5.67 18.44 -22.65
CA ALA A 53 4.42 18.23 -23.38
C ALA A 53 3.34 17.60 -22.50
N PHE A 54 3.66 16.51 -21.79
CA PHE A 54 2.72 15.87 -20.86
C PHE A 54 2.30 16.81 -19.73
N ARG A 55 3.22 17.56 -19.10
CA ARG A 55 2.87 18.53 -18.06
C ARG A 55 1.89 19.59 -18.54
N ARG A 56 2.09 20.11 -19.76
CA ARG A 56 1.19 21.11 -20.35
C ARG A 56 -0.17 20.50 -20.69
N LEU A 57 -0.19 19.30 -21.26
CA LEU A 57 -1.41 18.57 -21.57
C LEU A 57 -2.24 18.37 -20.30
N VAL A 58 -1.66 17.75 -19.26
CA VAL A 58 -2.35 17.49 -17.99
C VAL A 58 -2.83 18.78 -17.34
N ARG A 59 -2.05 19.85 -17.38
CA ARG A 59 -2.47 21.17 -16.87
C ARG A 59 -3.70 21.70 -17.62
N GLY A 60 -3.75 21.53 -18.94
CA GLY A 60 -4.88 21.94 -19.76
C GLY A 60 -6.14 21.12 -19.49
N LEU A 61 -6.00 19.82 -19.19
CA LEU A 61 -7.12 18.93 -18.87
C LEU A 61 -7.67 19.13 -17.46
N LYS A 62 -6.85 19.62 -16.51
CA LYS A 62 -7.21 19.70 -15.08
C LYS A 62 -8.42 20.58 -14.77
N ALA A 63 -8.77 21.52 -15.64
CA ALA A 63 -9.92 22.41 -15.45
C ALA A 63 -11.26 21.75 -15.80
N ASP A 64 -11.24 20.59 -16.48
CA ASP A 64 -12.42 19.84 -16.89
C ASP A 64 -12.47 18.52 -16.11
N SER A 65 -13.51 18.36 -15.28
CA SER A 65 -13.68 17.18 -14.44
C SER A 65 -13.93 15.90 -15.24
N ALA A 66 -14.60 15.98 -16.38
CA ALA A 66 -14.82 14.81 -17.25
C ALA A 66 -13.52 14.39 -17.94
N ALA A 67 -12.73 15.37 -18.40
CA ALA A 67 -11.41 15.09 -18.99
C ALA A 67 -10.43 14.52 -17.96
N LEU A 68 -10.47 15.00 -16.71
CA LEU A 68 -9.66 14.48 -15.62
C LEU A 68 -10.04 13.03 -15.30
N GLU A 69 -11.33 12.69 -15.29
CA GLU A 69 -11.78 11.33 -15.02
C GLU A 69 -11.40 10.36 -16.15
N ALA A 70 -11.56 10.78 -17.41
CA ALA A 70 -11.07 10.01 -18.55
C ALA A 70 -9.55 9.78 -18.50
N MET A 71 -8.79 10.78 -18.05
CA MET A 71 -7.34 10.64 -17.86
C MET A 71 -6.99 9.62 -16.76
N LYS A 72 -7.72 9.61 -15.64
CA LYS A 72 -7.53 8.59 -14.59
C LYS A 72 -7.87 7.20 -15.12
N GLN A 73 -8.95 7.05 -15.86
CA GLN A 73 -9.30 5.78 -16.48
C GLN A 73 -8.21 5.32 -17.47
N ALA A 74 -7.68 6.23 -18.29
CA ALA A 74 -6.57 5.91 -19.19
C ALA A 74 -5.29 5.50 -18.45
N ALA A 75 -5.04 6.03 -17.25
CA ALA A 75 -3.90 5.65 -16.41
C ALA A 75 -4.00 4.22 -15.83
N SER A 76 -5.13 3.52 -16.02
CA SER A 76 -5.24 2.08 -15.71
C SER A 76 -4.61 1.17 -16.77
N ASP A 77 -4.30 1.71 -17.95
CA ASP A 77 -3.52 1.02 -18.99
C ASP A 77 -2.04 0.96 -18.59
N GLU A 78 -1.41 -0.21 -18.71
CA GLU A 78 -0.04 -0.47 -18.26
C GLU A 78 1.01 0.40 -18.97
N ILE A 79 0.84 0.67 -20.27
CA ILE A 79 1.79 1.47 -21.07
C ILE A 79 1.63 2.95 -20.71
N VAL A 80 0.37 3.40 -20.61
CA VAL A 80 0.07 4.79 -20.21
C VAL A 80 0.62 5.05 -18.80
N TYR A 81 0.39 4.13 -17.86
CA TYR A 81 0.92 4.21 -16.51
C TYR A 81 2.45 4.33 -16.50
N ALA A 82 3.14 3.43 -17.21
CA ALA A 82 4.60 3.42 -17.29
C ALA A 82 5.18 4.74 -17.83
N VAL A 83 4.59 5.31 -18.89
CA VAL A 83 5.02 6.59 -19.48
C VAL A 83 4.76 7.76 -18.53
N LEU A 84 3.55 7.85 -17.95
CA LEU A 84 3.21 8.92 -17.01
C LEU A 84 4.09 8.88 -15.75
N ARG A 85 4.42 7.67 -15.27
CA ARG A 85 5.33 7.46 -14.15
C ARG A 85 6.76 7.86 -14.48
N ARG A 86 7.29 7.48 -15.65
CA ARG A 86 8.64 7.84 -16.13
C ARG A 86 8.85 9.36 -16.16
N HIS A 87 7.83 10.12 -16.55
CA HIS A 87 7.89 11.58 -16.60
C HIS A 87 7.48 12.28 -15.29
N ASN A 88 7.29 11.53 -14.20
CA ASN A 88 6.88 12.03 -12.89
C ASN A 88 5.55 12.82 -12.92
N ILE A 89 4.65 12.44 -13.83
CA ILE A 89 3.28 12.97 -13.89
C ILE A 89 2.42 12.25 -12.86
N LEU A 90 2.51 10.93 -12.83
CA LEU A 90 2.04 10.12 -11.71
C LEU A 90 3.17 9.97 -10.70
N LYS A 91 2.88 10.28 -9.44
CA LYS A 91 3.80 10.00 -8.35
C LYS A 91 3.69 8.52 -7.98
N PRO A 92 4.77 7.88 -7.53
CA PRO A 92 4.67 6.53 -6.99
C PRO A 92 3.70 6.53 -5.81
N SER A 93 2.88 5.48 -5.78
CA SER A 93 2.03 5.16 -4.65
C SER A 93 2.87 4.95 -3.38
N LEU A 94 2.23 5.00 -2.22
CA LEU A 94 2.90 4.73 -0.96
C LEU A 94 3.46 3.30 -0.93
N SER A 95 2.72 2.32 -1.45
CA SER A 95 3.17 0.93 -1.54
C SER A 95 4.44 0.77 -2.36
N GLU A 96 4.53 1.42 -3.52
CA GLU A 96 5.75 1.39 -4.34
C GLU A 96 6.95 2.05 -3.64
N ARG A 97 6.71 3.16 -2.91
CA ARG A 97 7.78 3.82 -2.14
C ARG A 97 8.25 2.97 -0.98
N VAL A 98 7.33 2.28 -0.31
CA VAL A 98 7.66 1.34 0.76
C VAL A 98 8.42 0.14 0.19
N GLU A 99 7.96 -0.46 -0.90
CA GLU A 99 8.64 -1.60 -1.53
C GLU A 99 10.06 -1.22 -1.97
N ALA A 100 10.24 -0.05 -2.60
CA ALA A 100 11.56 0.46 -2.95
C ALA A 100 12.47 0.70 -1.73
N ALA A 101 11.90 1.11 -0.59
CA ALA A 101 12.64 1.23 0.66
C ALA A 101 13.06 -0.14 1.19
N LEU A 102 12.19 -1.15 1.11
CA LEU A 102 12.51 -2.53 1.48
C LEU A 102 13.60 -3.11 0.57
N ASP A 103 13.51 -2.92 -0.75
CA ASP A 103 14.53 -3.36 -1.72
C ASP A 103 15.93 -2.84 -1.39
N SER A 104 16.03 -1.61 -0.85
CA SER A 104 17.32 -1.04 -0.45
C SER A 104 17.98 -1.77 0.73
N VAL A 105 17.19 -2.45 1.58
CA VAL A 105 17.68 -3.17 2.77
C VAL A 105 17.77 -4.68 2.56
N ARG A 106 17.05 -5.25 1.58
CA ARG A 106 17.09 -6.69 1.25
C ARG A 106 18.52 -7.25 1.07
N PRO A 107 19.48 -6.59 0.39
CA PRO A 107 20.84 -7.12 0.26
C PRO A 107 21.56 -7.32 1.60
N MET A 108 21.32 -6.41 2.56
CA MET A 108 21.89 -6.51 3.90
C MET A 108 21.25 -7.66 4.68
N LEU A 109 19.92 -7.80 4.62
CA LEU A 109 19.19 -8.91 5.25
C LEU A 109 19.63 -10.26 4.68
N ALA A 110 19.74 -10.36 3.36
CA ALA A 110 20.17 -11.56 2.66
C ALA A 110 21.57 -12.00 3.05
N SER A 111 22.50 -11.06 3.28
CA SER A 111 23.87 -11.37 3.76
C SER A 111 23.90 -12.03 5.14
N HIS A 112 22.83 -11.86 5.92
CA HIS A 112 22.62 -12.48 7.22
C HIS A 112 21.59 -13.63 7.20
N GLY A 113 21.21 -14.09 6.00
CA GLY A 113 20.35 -15.26 5.82
C GLY A 113 18.86 -15.02 6.06
N GLY A 114 18.37 -13.79 5.90
CA GLY A 114 16.92 -13.52 5.92
C GLY A 114 16.48 -12.48 4.91
N ASP A 115 15.20 -12.12 4.94
CA ASP A 115 14.58 -11.20 4.00
C ASP A 115 13.37 -10.49 4.65
N VAL A 116 12.78 -9.53 3.94
CA VAL A 116 11.58 -8.80 4.33
C VAL A 116 10.59 -8.69 3.16
N GLU A 117 9.35 -9.03 3.45
CA GLU A 117 8.21 -8.94 2.53
C GLU A 117 7.22 -7.90 3.04
N LEU A 118 6.73 -7.04 2.15
CA LEU A 118 5.62 -6.14 2.44
C LEU A 118 4.31 -6.95 2.44
N VAL A 119 3.55 -6.86 3.51
CA VAL A 119 2.26 -7.55 3.64
C VAL A 119 1.10 -6.58 3.43
N ALA A 120 1.19 -5.39 4.02
CA ALA A 120 0.17 -4.37 3.82
C ALA A 120 0.70 -2.96 4.11
N VAL A 121 0.05 -1.96 3.52
CA VAL A 121 0.35 -0.54 3.73
C VAL A 121 -0.91 0.15 4.25
N ARG A 122 -0.87 0.62 5.48
CA ARG A 122 -1.98 1.31 6.16
C ARG A 122 -1.43 2.49 6.97
N PRO A 123 -1.07 3.61 6.32
CA PRO A 123 -0.48 4.76 7.01
C PRO A 123 -1.23 5.13 8.30
N PRO A 124 -0.51 5.44 9.39
CA PRO A 124 0.95 5.64 9.42
C PRO A 124 1.73 4.33 9.65
N VAL A 125 1.11 3.17 9.44
CA VAL A 125 1.68 1.86 9.74
C VAL A 125 1.86 1.03 8.46
N ILE A 126 2.94 0.27 8.35
CA ILE A 126 3.03 -0.82 7.38
C ILE A 126 3.17 -2.16 8.09
N GLU A 127 2.66 -3.23 7.48
CA GLU A 127 2.90 -4.59 7.92
C GLU A 127 3.95 -5.24 7.04
N VAL A 128 4.98 -5.78 7.69
CA VAL A 128 6.04 -6.52 7.03
C VAL A 128 6.18 -7.89 7.65
N ARG A 129 6.65 -8.84 6.86
CA ARG A 129 6.99 -10.19 7.31
C ARG A 129 8.48 -10.39 7.10
N PHE A 130 9.20 -10.68 8.17
CA PHE A 130 10.58 -11.13 8.04
C PHE A 130 10.60 -12.63 7.77
N THR A 131 11.52 -13.06 6.91
CA THR A 131 11.71 -14.47 6.56
C THR A 131 13.16 -14.89 6.80
N GLY A 132 13.42 -16.20 6.84
CA GLY A 132 14.75 -16.76 7.10
C GLY A 132 15.24 -16.54 8.53
N ALA A 133 16.54 -16.33 8.71
CA ALA A 133 17.18 -16.12 10.02
C ALA A 133 16.71 -14.84 10.75
N CYS A 134 15.99 -13.96 10.05
CA CYS A 134 15.37 -12.76 10.60
C CYS A 134 14.07 -13.04 11.37
N ASP A 135 13.46 -14.22 11.22
CA ASP A 135 12.26 -14.63 11.95
C ASP A 135 12.64 -15.35 13.25
N GLY A 136 12.39 -14.72 14.40
CA GLY A 136 12.51 -15.36 15.72
C GLY A 136 13.88 -15.33 16.41
N CYS A 137 14.90 -14.63 15.88
CA CYS A 137 16.18 -14.42 16.57
C CYS A 137 16.15 -13.15 17.46
N PRO A 138 16.21 -13.25 18.81
CA PRO A 138 16.12 -12.10 19.71
C PRO A 138 17.26 -11.09 19.53
N ALA A 139 18.45 -11.55 19.14
CA ALA A 139 19.64 -10.73 18.97
C ALA A 139 19.62 -9.92 17.66
N SER A 140 18.92 -10.40 16.64
CA SER A 140 18.89 -9.80 15.30
C SER A 140 17.62 -8.96 15.03
N ALA A 141 16.54 -9.23 15.76
CA ALA A 141 15.26 -8.53 15.62
C ALA A 141 15.38 -7.01 15.78
N LEU A 142 16.20 -6.53 16.72
CA LEU A 142 16.33 -5.09 16.99
C LEU A 142 17.09 -4.35 15.87
N THR A 143 18.13 -4.96 15.32
CA THR A 143 18.97 -4.36 14.26
C THR A 143 18.26 -4.39 12.91
N PHE A 144 17.60 -5.49 12.55
CA PHE A 144 16.86 -5.60 11.29
C PHE A 144 15.60 -4.75 11.30
N HIS A 145 14.81 -4.79 12.37
CA HIS A 145 13.64 -3.93 12.51
C HIS A 145 14.03 -2.44 12.47
N GLY A 146 15.12 -2.05 13.14
CA GLY A 146 15.62 -0.67 13.09
C GLY A 146 16.11 -0.24 11.71
N GLY A 147 16.80 -1.13 10.97
CA GLY A 147 17.25 -0.86 9.61
C GLY A 147 16.11 -0.69 8.62
N VAL A 148 15.13 -1.59 8.67
CA VAL A 148 13.90 -1.50 7.86
C VAL A 148 13.09 -0.25 8.21
N LYS A 149 12.89 0.01 9.51
CA LYS A 149 12.19 1.22 9.98
C LYS A 149 12.83 2.49 9.47
N LYS A 150 14.14 2.62 9.61
CA LYS A 150 14.87 3.78 9.14
C LYS A 150 14.73 3.98 7.62
N ALA A 151 14.93 2.92 6.83
CA ALA A 151 14.81 3.01 5.36
C ALA A 151 13.40 3.43 4.92
N VAL A 152 12.37 2.87 5.57
CA VAL A 152 10.98 3.21 5.30
C VAL A 152 10.66 4.64 5.73
N GLU A 153 11.08 5.09 6.91
CA GLU A 153 10.87 6.48 7.36
C GLU A 153 11.57 7.51 6.46
N GLU A 154 12.75 7.20 5.95
CA GLU A 154 13.50 8.06 5.01
C GLU A 154 12.78 8.18 3.66
N ALA A 155 12.24 7.08 3.12
CA ALA A 155 11.53 7.05 1.84
C ALA A 155 10.06 7.50 1.96
N CYS A 156 9.46 7.27 3.13
CA CYS A 156 8.04 7.43 3.45
C CYS A 156 7.85 8.10 4.83
N PRO A 157 8.05 9.43 4.93
CA PRO A 157 7.89 10.15 6.21
C PRO A 157 6.49 10.05 6.82
N GLU A 158 5.48 9.70 6.01
CA GLU A 158 4.11 9.44 6.47
C GLU A 158 3.93 8.08 7.18
N ILE A 159 4.92 7.18 7.10
CA ILE A 159 4.94 5.91 7.83
C ILE A 159 5.79 6.08 9.09
N THR A 160 5.15 6.01 10.25
CA THR A 160 5.80 6.19 11.56
C THR A 160 6.02 4.87 12.29
N ASP A 161 5.34 3.80 11.87
CA ASP A 161 5.37 2.50 12.53
C ASP A 161 5.40 1.32 11.56
N ILE A 162 6.05 0.24 11.99
CA ILE A 162 6.15 -1.02 11.24
C ILE A 162 5.69 -2.15 12.15
N LEU A 163 4.71 -2.92 11.69
CA LEU A 163 4.23 -4.12 12.36
C LEU A 163 4.86 -5.35 11.72
N GLN A 164 5.54 -6.15 12.53
CA GLN A 164 6.08 -7.43 12.10
C GLN A 164 5.05 -8.55 12.30
N LEU A 165 4.71 -9.24 11.22
CA LEU A 165 3.97 -10.50 11.27
C LEU A 165 4.96 -11.67 11.38
N LYS A 166 4.68 -12.65 12.25
CA LYS A 166 5.51 -13.86 12.36
C LYS A 166 5.35 -14.76 11.13
N GLY A 167 6.44 -15.38 10.69
CA GLY A 167 6.42 -16.41 9.67
C GLY A 167 5.80 -17.71 10.20
N ALA A 168 5.22 -18.50 9.30
CA ALA A 168 4.54 -19.77 9.63
C ALA A 168 5.52 -20.93 9.93
N GLY A 169 6.66 -20.66 10.58
CA GLY A 169 7.70 -21.65 10.85
C GLY A 169 8.31 -21.49 12.23
N GLY A 170 7.90 -22.34 13.19
CA GLY A 170 8.52 -22.44 14.51
C GLY A 170 7.49 -22.66 15.61
N GLY A 171 7.14 -23.93 15.85
CA GLY A 171 6.14 -24.32 16.85
C GLY A 171 6.53 -23.99 18.29
N GLY A 172 5.51 -23.74 19.12
CA GLY A 172 5.61 -23.83 20.57
C GLY A 172 5.07 -22.63 21.34
N ASN A 173 3.81 -22.77 21.75
CA ASN A 173 3.11 -22.08 22.83
C ASN A 173 2.61 -20.63 22.67
N ASN A 174 1.40 -20.49 23.20
CA ASN A 174 0.42 -19.44 23.09
C ASN A 174 0.76 -18.22 23.97
N ASP A 175 1.87 -17.55 23.70
CA ASP A 175 2.18 -16.26 24.33
C ASP A 175 3.03 -15.40 23.38
N SER A 176 2.36 -14.66 22.49
CA SER A 176 3.05 -13.70 21.63
C SER A 176 3.49 -12.51 22.47
N VAL A 177 4.78 -12.43 22.77
CA VAL A 177 5.42 -11.24 23.37
C VAL A 177 5.14 -10.04 22.47
N ARG A 178 4.26 -9.15 22.94
CA ARG A 178 3.99 -7.85 22.33
C ARG A 178 5.07 -6.88 22.79
N PHE A 179 5.98 -6.49 21.90
CA PHE A 179 6.84 -5.35 22.16
C PHE A 179 6.10 -4.08 21.73
N VAL A 180 5.53 -3.37 22.69
CA VAL A 180 4.93 -2.04 22.51
C VAL A 180 6.00 -1.01 22.89
N SER A 181 6.27 -0.07 22.00
CA SER A 181 7.22 1.03 22.22
C SER A 181 6.90 1.77 23.54
N PRO A 182 7.90 2.06 24.40
CA PRO A 182 7.70 2.77 25.68
C PRO A 182 7.18 4.21 25.54
N PHE A 183 7.15 4.76 24.32
CA PHE A 183 6.72 6.13 24.05
C PHE A 183 5.25 6.25 23.63
N ALA A 184 4.46 5.16 23.66
CA ALA A 184 3.01 5.18 23.40
C ALA A 184 2.17 5.74 24.57
N LEU A 185 2.81 6.32 25.59
CA LEU A 185 2.18 7.07 26.67
C LEU A 185 2.10 8.55 26.28
N GLY A 186 1.24 8.89 25.33
CA GLY A 186 1.12 10.28 24.91
C GLY A 186 0.17 10.58 23.76
N ALA A 187 -1.09 10.17 23.83
CA ALA A 187 -2.16 10.81 23.07
C ALA A 187 -3.49 10.67 23.82
N VAL A 188 -4.17 11.79 24.03
CA VAL A 188 -5.42 11.91 24.77
C VAL A 188 -6.57 11.46 23.85
N ASP A 189 -6.88 10.17 23.89
CA ASP A 189 -8.22 9.57 24.00
C ASP A 189 -8.07 8.04 24.05
N GLY A 190 -8.46 7.47 25.18
CA GLY A 190 -8.11 6.10 25.57
C GLY A 190 -8.90 5.01 24.83
N TRP A 191 -8.65 3.76 25.20
CA TRP A 191 -9.50 2.64 24.80
C TRP A 191 -10.89 2.79 25.42
N HIS A 192 -11.93 2.80 24.60
CA HIS A 192 -13.32 2.81 25.03
C HIS A 192 -13.89 1.40 24.99
N LEU A 193 -14.48 0.93 26.09
CA LEU A 193 -15.27 -0.30 26.05
C LEU A 193 -16.55 -0.06 25.24
N VAL A 194 -16.76 -0.85 24.19
CA VAL A 194 -17.85 -0.62 23.22
C VAL A 194 -18.98 -1.64 23.39
N CYS A 195 -18.64 -2.92 23.45
CA CYS A 195 -19.60 -4.01 23.63
C CYS A 195 -18.87 -5.30 24.03
N ARG A 196 -19.64 -6.36 24.25
CA ARG A 196 -19.12 -7.72 24.36
C ARG A 196 -18.96 -8.37 22.99
N LEU A 197 -18.04 -9.32 22.87
CA LEU A 197 -17.78 -10.02 21.60
C LEU A 197 -19.02 -10.83 21.12
N ASP A 198 -19.83 -11.32 22.05
CA ASP A 198 -21.08 -12.03 21.79
C ASP A 198 -22.23 -11.13 21.31
N GLU A 199 -22.09 -9.80 21.40
CA GLU A 199 -23.05 -8.83 20.85
C GLU A 199 -22.79 -8.48 19.38
N ILE A 200 -21.64 -8.87 18.83
CA ILE A 200 -21.31 -8.67 17.40
C ILE A 200 -21.71 -9.94 16.64
N PRO A 201 -22.71 -9.86 15.74
CA PRO A 201 -23.15 -11.01 14.97
C PRO A 201 -22.03 -11.55 14.08
N GLN A 202 -21.95 -12.87 13.97
CA GLN A 202 -20.95 -13.53 13.13
C GLN A 202 -21.31 -13.31 11.66
N GLY A 203 -20.39 -12.73 10.88
CA GLY A 203 -20.56 -12.49 9.45
C GLY A 203 -21.41 -11.28 9.10
N ASP A 204 -21.72 -10.42 10.07
CA ASP A 204 -22.58 -9.24 9.90
C ASP A 204 -22.01 -8.06 10.71
N VAL A 205 -22.65 -6.89 10.63
CA VAL A 205 -22.23 -5.66 11.30
C VAL A 205 -23.15 -5.28 12.46
N VAL A 206 -22.60 -4.51 13.40
CA VAL A 206 -23.38 -3.84 14.45
C VAL A 206 -22.90 -2.42 14.65
N THR A 207 -23.84 -1.49 14.77
CA THR A 207 -23.56 -0.06 14.94
C THR A 207 -23.41 0.31 16.42
N ARG A 208 -22.45 1.18 16.75
CA ARG A 208 -22.20 1.72 18.10
C ARG A 208 -21.75 3.18 18.04
N THR A 209 -21.97 3.91 19.12
CA THR A 209 -21.46 5.28 19.26
C THR A 209 -20.30 5.30 20.23
N VAL A 210 -19.15 5.82 19.80
CA VAL A 210 -17.92 5.89 20.61
C VAL A 210 -17.39 7.31 20.52
N GLY A 211 -17.23 8.00 21.66
CA GLY A 211 -16.69 9.38 21.67
C GLY A 211 -17.47 10.40 20.84
N GLY A 212 -18.73 10.13 20.51
CA GLY A 212 -19.56 10.96 19.62
C GLY A 212 -19.53 10.56 18.14
N GLU A 213 -18.63 9.66 17.74
CA GLU A 213 -18.56 9.09 16.39
C GLU A 213 -19.47 7.87 16.26
N ASN A 214 -20.11 7.72 15.10
CA ASN A 214 -20.88 6.55 14.74
C ASN A 214 -19.96 5.52 14.05
N VAL A 215 -19.91 4.28 14.57
CA VAL A 215 -19.00 3.24 14.09
C VAL A 215 -19.75 1.93 13.81
N ILE A 216 -19.31 1.18 12.80
CA ILE A 216 -19.72 -0.20 12.57
C ILE A 216 -18.64 -1.15 13.09
N LEU A 217 -19.03 -2.21 13.78
CA LEU A 217 -18.17 -3.33 14.11
C LEU A 217 -18.62 -4.56 13.34
N SER A 218 -17.68 -5.30 12.77
CA SER A 218 -17.94 -6.59 12.13
C SER A 218 -17.17 -7.70 12.82
N ARG A 219 -17.66 -8.93 12.71
CA ARG A 219 -16.98 -10.10 13.26
C ARG A 219 -16.90 -11.24 12.25
N GLN A 220 -15.68 -11.71 12.00
CA GLN A 220 -15.40 -12.92 11.24
C GLN A 220 -14.55 -13.88 12.08
N GLY A 221 -15.22 -14.75 12.83
CA GLY A 221 -14.58 -15.75 13.67
C GLY A 221 -14.01 -15.10 14.93
N ALA A 222 -12.68 -15.06 15.02
CA ALA A 222 -11.94 -14.38 16.10
C ALA A 222 -11.54 -12.94 15.75
N ILE A 223 -11.74 -12.53 14.50
CA ILE A 223 -11.37 -11.21 14.00
C ILE A 223 -12.55 -10.26 14.21
N VAL A 224 -12.28 -9.12 14.84
CA VAL A 224 -13.24 -8.01 14.96
C VAL A 224 -12.60 -6.78 14.33
N SER A 225 -13.30 -6.15 13.41
CA SER A 225 -12.93 -4.87 12.81
C SER A 225 -13.90 -3.78 13.27
N CYS A 226 -13.47 -2.53 13.15
CA CYS A 226 -14.28 -1.36 13.46
C CYS A 226 -13.97 -0.27 12.45
N PHE A 227 -15.00 0.29 11.84
CA PHE A 227 -14.89 1.39 10.89
C PHE A 227 -15.88 2.49 11.27
N GLN A 228 -15.61 3.72 10.84
CA GLN A 228 -16.63 4.75 10.88
C GLN A 228 -17.86 4.29 10.08
N ASN A 229 -19.07 4.57 10.59
CA ASN A 229 -20.32 4.31 9.87
C ASN A 229 -20.55 5.37 8.78
N ALA A 230 -19.62 5.44 7.82
CA ALA A 230 -19.62 6.42 6.76
C ALA A 230 -18.99 5.81 5.50
N CYS A 231 -19.75 5.82 4.41
CA CYS A 231 -19.28 5.38 3.10
C CYS A 231 -18.11 6.26 2.65
N ALA A 232 -16.98 5.66 2.30
CA ALA A 232 -15.79 6.40 1.86
C ALA A 232 -15.99 7.24 0.58
N HIS A 233 -17.10 7.02 -0.13
CA HIS A 233 -17.49 7.82 -1.29
C HIS A 233 -18.06 9.21 -0.91
N LEU A 234 -19.17 9.26 -0.16
CA LEU A 234 -19.90 10.51 0.15
C LEU A 234 -20.29 10.67 1.63
N GLY A 235 -19.78 9.81 2.52
CA GLY A 235 -19.97 9.90 3.96
C GLY A 235 -21.35 9.45 4.47
N MET A 236 -22.19 8.87 3.61
CA MET A 236 -23.50 8.34 4.02
C MET A 236 -23.36 7.07 4.85
N GLU A 237 -24.23 6.88 5.84
CA GLU A 237 -24.22 5.69 6.71
C GLU A 237 -24.36 4.39 5.89
N ILE A 238 -23.54 3.39 6.23
CA ILE A 238 -23.40 2.13 5.49
C ILE A 238 -24.00 0.93 6.22
N ASP A 239 -24.38 1.09 7.48
CA ASP A 239 -24.89 0.03 8.36
C ASP A 239 -26.23 -0.57 7.92
N ALA A 240 -26.97 0.11 7.05
CA ALA A 240 -28.15 -0.45 6.38
C ALA A 240 -27.82 -1.25 5.11
N GLY A 241 -26.54 -1.43 4.78
CA GLY A 241 -26.07 -2.20 3.63
C GLY A 241 -26.21 -3.72 3.82
N GLU A 242 -26.40 -4.44 2.72
CA GLU A 242 -26.41 -5.91 2.76
C GLU A 242 -24.98 -6.44 2.95
N VAL A 243 -24.82 -7.40 3.88
CA VAL A 243 -23.55 -8.08 4.13
C VAL A 243 -23.61 -9.50 3.56
N GLU A 244 -22.70 -9.80 2.63
CA GLU A 244 -22.55 -11.13 2.06
C GLU A 244 -21.07 -11.51 1.97
N ASN A 245 -20.72 -12.71 2.44
CA ASN A 245 -19.34 -13.23 2.40
C ASN A 245 -18.27 -12.28 3.00
N GLY A 246 -18.64 -11.51 4.04
CA GLY A 246 -17.74 -10.56 4.68
C GLY A 246 -17.57 -9.24 3.92
N ILE A 247 -18.42 -8.98 2.93
CA ILE A 247 -18.43 -7.74 2.15
C ILE A 247 -19.73 -7.01 2.47
N ILE A 248 -19.65 -5.72 2.83
CA ILE A 248 -20.83 -4.86 2.97
C ILE A 248 -21.03 -4.03 1.70
N THR A 249 -22.26 -4.05 1.17
CA THR A 249 -22.65 -3.22 0.03
C THR A 249 -23.38 -1.98 0.52
N CYS A 250 -22.79 -0.80 0.32
CA CYS A 250 -23.39 0.48 0.67
C CYS A 250 -24.75 0.66 -0.04
N PRO A 251 -25.85 0.93 0.69
CA PRO A 251 -27.20 0.91 0.14
C PRO A 251 -27.51 2.11 -0.79
N TRP A 252 -26.63 3.12 -0.80
CA TRP A 252 -26.85 4.36 -1.54
C TRP A 252 -26.36 4.28 -2.98
N HIS A 253 -25.12 3.83 -3.18
CA HIS A 253 -24.44 3.85 -4.49
C HIS A 253 -23.78 2.51 -4.84
N GLY A 254 -23.99 1.47 -4.03
CA GLY A 254 -23.51 0.11 -4.31
C GLY A 254 -22.01 -0.11 -4.08
N PHE A 255 -21.32 0.80 -3.41
CA PHE A 255 -19.90 0.62 -3.09
C PHE A 255 -19.73 -0.58 -2.15
N GLN A 256 -18.85 -1.50 -2.52
CA GLN A 256 -18.63 -2.73 -1.76
C GLN A 256 -17.36 -2.63 -0.96
N TYR A 257 -17.42 -3.00 0.32
CA TYR A 257 -16.29 -2.93 1.24
C TYR A 257 -16.04 -4.27 1.91
N ASP A 258 -14.81 -4.76 1.87
CA ASP A 258 -14.38 -5.89 2.67
C ASP A 258 -14.40 -5.50 4.17
N LEU A 259 -15.16 -6.22 4.97
CA LEU A 259 -15.32 -5.94 6.40
C LEU A 259 -14.12 -6.39 7.25
N ALA A 260 -13.22 -7.21 6.74
CA ALA A 260 -11.99 -7.56 7.45
C ALA A 260 -10.93 -6.46 7.29
N THR A 261 -10.84 -5.81 6.12
CA THR A 261 -9.77 -4.85 5.79
C THR A 261 -10.23 -3.40 5.72
N GLY A 262 -11.51 -3.15 5.43
CA GLY A 262 -12.05 -1.83 5.10
C GLY A 262 -11.89 -1.47 3.61
N GLU A 263 -11.42 -2.41 2.79
CA GLU A 263 -11.09 -2.15 1.39
C GLU A 263 -12.31 -2.02 0.52
N CYS A 264 -12.36 -0.94 -0.28
CA CYS A 264 -13.39 -0.83 -1.29
C CYS A 264 -13.04 -1.64 -2.53
N LEU A 265 -13.84 -2.67 -2.78
CA LEU A 265 -13.68 -3.59 -3.90
C LEU A 265 -14.16 -2.99 -5.23
N THR A 266 -15.03 -1.99 -5.17
CA THR A 266 -15.56 -1.30 -6.36
C THR A 266 -14.70 -0.10 -6.78
N ALA A 267 -13.92 0.47 -5.86
CA ALA A 267 -13.07 1.63 -6.10
C ALA A 267 -11.90 1.63 -5.10
N PRO A 268 -10.74 1.05 -5.45
CA PRO A 268 -9.61 0.84 -4.54
C PRO A 268 -9.07 2.11 -3.88
N GLU A 269 -9.41 3.29 -4.39
CA GLU A 269 -8.89 4.58 -3.91
C GLU A 269 -9.68 5.17 -2.73
N VAL A 270 -10.83 4.59 -2.36
CA VAL A 270 -11.69 5.08 -1.28
C VAL A 270 -11.94 4.00 -0.22
N GLN A 271 -11.29 4.10 0.92
CA GLN A 271 -11.26 3.04 1.94
C GLN A 271 -12.10 3.44 3.16
N LEU A 272 -12.70 2.48 3.86
CA LEU A 272 -13.40 2.78 5.11
C LEU A 272 -12.41 3.32 6.15
N GLN A 273 -12.81 4.35 6.89
CA GLN A 273 -12.00 4.88 7.99
C GLN A 273 -11.98 3.88 9.14
N ALA A 274 -10.87 3.17 9.31
CA ALA A 274 -10.70 2.18 10.37
C ALA A 274 -10.46 2.82 11.74
N HIS A 275 -10.92 2.14 12.77
CA HIS A 275 -10.59 2.42 14.16
C HIS A 275 -9.91 1.21 14.78
N MET A 276 -9.09 1.44 15.81
CA MET A 276 -8.35 0.35 16.42
C MET A 276 -9.27 -0.46 17.31
N VAL A 277 -9.27 -1.77 17.15
CA VAL A 277 -10.03 -2.70 17.98
C VAL A 277 -9.09 -3.54 18.82
N LYS A 278 -9.45 -3.72 20.08
CA LYS A 278 -8.78 -4.64 21.00
C LYS A 278 -9.83 -5.52 21.64
N VAL A 279 -9.71 -6.83 21.41
CA VAL A 279 -10.54 -7.85 22.05
C VAL A 279 -9.74 -8.48 23.18
N THR A 280 -10.27 -8.46 24.41
CA THR A 280 -9.66 -9.12 25.58
C THR A 280 -10.70 -10.00 26.26
N GLY A 281 -10.60 -11.31 26.06
CA GLY A 281 -11.67 -12.24 26.45
C GLY A 281 -12.96 -11.89 25.72
N ASN A 282 -14.01 -11.55 26.46
CA ASN A 282 -15.31 -11.16 25.91
C ASN A 282 -15.51 -9.64 25.81
N ARG A 283 -14.47 -8.82 26.01
CA ARG A 283 -14.56 -7.35 25.96
C ARG A 283 -14.01 -6.83 24.64
N VAL A 284 -14.78 -6.00 23.94
CA VAL A 284 -14.36 -5.29 22.72
C VAL A 284 -14.16 -3.82 23.06
N GLU A 285 -12.92 -3.36 22.92
CA GLU A 285 -12.54 -1.96 23.16
C GLU A 285 -12.10 -1.32 21.85
N VAL A 286 -12.51 -0.07 21.61
CA VAL A 286 -12.16 0.70 20.42
C VAL A 286 -11.39 1.95 20.81
N ARG A 287 -10.35 2.27 20.04
CA ARG A 287 -9.69 3.57 20.08
C ARG A 287 -9.89 4.24 18.73
N LEU A 288 -10.52 5.42 18.76
CA LEU A 288 -10.78 6.20 17.55
C LEU A 288 -9.46 6.66 16.93
N ALA A 289 -9.35 6.48 15.62
CA ALA A 289 -8.30 7.09 14.82
C ALA A 289 -8.81 8.49 14.40
N LYS A 290 -8.19 9.54 14.96
CA LYS A 290 -8.43 10.92 14.53
C LYS A 290 -7.66 11.21 13.25
#